data_AF-A0A085WMW5-F1
#
_entry.id   AF-A0A085WMW5-F1
#
_cell.length_a   1.000
_cell.length_b   1.000
_cell.length_c   1.000
_cell.angle_alpha   90.00
_cell.angle_beta   90.00
_cell.angle_gamma   90.00
#
_symmetry.space_group_name_H-M   'P 1'
#
loop_
_entity.id
_entity.type
_entity.pdbx_description
1 polymer ?
#
loop_
_entity_poly.entity_id
_entity_poly.type
_entity_poly.pdbx_seq_one_letter_code
_entity_poly.pdbx_strand_id
1 'polypeptide(L)'
;MFIIPWQHKPPLLPSQQQMLEEAAKERAKPHEQHHIFPRMFKEWFTQQGIDIDKYVLLLELEKHRSIHRGANGGPWNAAWARFIQENLAGAPKEKIHRYAGQLIYEFELFGPVIPYSRQPPPLPPGY
;
A
#
# COMPACT_ATOMS: atom_id res chain seq x y z
N MET A 1 42.97 -36.03 4.90
CA MET A 1 41.77 -35.37 5.45
C MET A 1 41.71 -33.98 4.83
N PHE A 2 40.73 -33.69 3.99
CA PHE A 2 40.57 -32.37 3.36
C PHE A 2 39.47 -31.59 4.10
N ILE A 3 39.82 -30.41 4.60
CA ILE A 3 38.88 -29.46 5.21
C ILE A 3 38.57 -28.42 4.12
N ILE A 4 37.34 -28.37 3.64
CA ILE A 4 36.89 -27.32 2.71
C ILE A 4 36.51 -26.08 3.55
N PRO A 5 37.16 -24.92 3.37
CA PRO A 5 36.80 -23.71 4.10
C PRO A 5 35.50 -23.11 3.52
N TRP A 6 34.41 -23.22 4.28
CA TRP A 6 33.05 -22.77 3.93
C TRP A 6 32.84 -21.24 3.95
N GLN A 7 33.87 -20.42 3.70
CA GLN A 7 33.78 -18.95 3.88
C GLN A 7 34.00 -18.09 2.64
N HIS A 8 34.16 -18.68 1.44
CA HIS A 8 34.16 -17.89 0.21
C HIS A 8 32.78 -17.82 -0.41
N LYS A 9 32.05 -16.74 -0.14
CA LYS A 9 30.93 -16.34 -1.02
C LYS A 9 31.55 -15.84 -2.33
N PRO A 10 31.30 -16.48 -3.48
CA PRO A 10 31.80 -15.97 -4.75
C PRO A 10 31.26 -14.55 -4.97
N PRO A 11 32.03 -13.65 -5.62
CA PRO A 11 31.51 -12.34 -5.98
C PRO A 11 30.25 -12.49 -6.83
N LEU A 12 29.29 -11.60 -6.64
CA LEU A 12 28.06 -11.60 -7.43
C LEU A 12 28.39 -11.49 -8.93
N LEU A 13 27.67 -12.26 -9.74
CA LEU A 13 27.73 -12.13 -11.19
C LEU A 13 27.23 -10.73 -11.60
N PRO A 14 27.68 -10.17 -12.74
CA PRO A 14 27.21 -8.87 -13.23
C PRO A 14 25.68 -8.79 -13.33
N SER A 15 25.00 -9.88 -13.75
CA SER A 15 23.53 -9.95 -13.80
C SER A 15 22.87 -9.89 -12.42
N GLN A 16 23.50 -10.47 -11.40
CA GLN A 16 23.01 -10.41 -10.02
C GLN A 16 23.18 -9.02 -9.42
N GLN A 17 24.30 -8.34 -9.74
CA GLN A 17 24.52 -6.95 -9.33
C GLN A 17 23.50 -6.02 -9.98
N GLN A 18 23.28 -6.14 -11.29
CA GLN A 18 22.26 -5.37 -12.01
C GLN A 18 20.86 -5.57 -11.42
N MET A 19 20.46 -6.83 -11.17
CA MET A 19 19.16 -7.12 -10.54
C MET A 19 19.02 -6.47 -9.15
N LEU A 20 20.08 -6.44 -8.35
CA LEU A 20 20.05 -5.79 -7.03
C LEU A 20 19.97 -4.26 -7.15
N GLU A 21 20.71 -3.66 -8.08
CA GLU A 21 20.64 -2.23 -8.36
C GLU A 21 19.25 -1.82 -8.87
N GLU A 22 18.65 -2.61 -9.76
CA GLU A 22 17.29 -2.41 -10.24
C GLU A 22 16.29 -2.53 -9.08
N ALA A 23 16.38 -3.58 -8.28
CA ALA A 23 15.52 -3.73 -7.10
C ALA A 23 15.71 -2.60 -6.09
N ALA A 24 16.92 -2.06 -5.93
CA ALA A 24 17.20 -0.91 -5.07
C ALA A 24 16.58 0.37 -5.64
N LYS A 25 16.70 0.61 -6.95
CA LYS A 25 16.06 1.74 -7.64
C LYS A 25 14.53 1.66 -7.53
N GLU A 26 13.95 0.49 -7.76
CA GLU A 26 12.52 0.25 -7.61
C GLU A 26 12.03 0.52 -6.18
N ARG A 27 12.77 0.04 -5.16
CA ARG A 27 12.46 0.35 -3.75
C ARG A 27 12.60 1.83 -3.43
N ALA A 28 13.54 2.53 -4.07
CA ALA A 28 13.83 3.92 -3.82
C ALA A 28 12.81 4.90 -4.41
N LYS A 29 11.85 4.40 -5.20
CA LYS A 29 10.77 5.22 -5.74
C LYS A 29 9.99 5.92 -4.62
N PRO A 30 9.48 7.14 -4.84
CA PRO A 30 8.73 7.86 -3.82
C PRO A 30 7.42 7.13 -3.48
N HIS A 31 7.07 7.10 -2.20
CA HIS A 31 5.85 6.50 -1.69
C HIS A 31 5.03 7.53 -0.91
N GLU A 32 3.71 7.38 -0.92
CA GLU A 32 2.77 8.20 -0.15
C GLU A 32 1.86 7.31 0.70
N GLN A 33 1.42 7.87 1.83
CA GLN A 33 0.40 7.24 2.67
C GLN A 33 -0.97 7.36 2.00
N HIS A 34 -1.66 6.22 1.87
CA HIS A 34 -2.97 6.11 1.27
C HIS A 34 -3.97 5.50 2.27
N HIS A 35 -5.05 6.22 2.57
CA HIS A 35 -6.11 5.72 3.44
C HIS A 35 -6.98 4.70 2.69
N ILE A 36 -7.05 3.48 3.20
CA ILE A 36 -7.94 2.43 2.68
C ILE A 36 -9.40 2.90 2.74
N PHE A 37 -9.76 3.59 3.82
CA PHE A 37 -11.06 4.23 3.99
C PHE A 37 -10.93 5.74 3.72
N PRO A 38 -11.51 6.28 2.62
CA PRO A 38 -11.25 7.65 2.19
C PRO A 38 -11.67 8.69 3.23
N ARG A 39 -10.81 9.70 3.43
CA ARG A 39 -11.09 10.85 4.31
C ARG A 39 -12.36 11.59 3.94
N MET A 40 -12.71 11.63 2.65
CA MET A 40 -13.95 12.23 2.15
C MET A 40 -15.21 11.66 2.83
N PHE A 41 -15.17 10.41 3.28
CA PHE A 41 -16.30 9.73 3.91
C PHE A 41 -16.04 9.40 5.39
N LYS A 42 -15.12 10.13 6.04
CA LYS A 42 -14.69 9.88 7.43
C LYS A 42 -15.87 9.78 8.40
N GLU A 43 -16.87 10.65 8.25
CA GLU A 43 -18.05 10.67 9.12
C GLU A 43 -18.84 9.36 9.03
N TRP A 44 -19.10 8.87 7.82
CA TRP A 44 -19.82 7.62 7.60
C TRP A 44 -19.08 6.44 8.24
N PHE A 45 -17.77 6.32 8.00
CA PHE A 45 -16.95 5.26 8.62
C PHE A 45 -16.92 5.34 10.15
N THR A 46 -16.86 6.56 10.70
CA THR A 46 -16.87 6.78 12.16
C THR A 46 -18.18 6.29 12.77
N GLN A 47 -19.32 6.53 12.11
CA GLN A 47 -20.63 6.00 12.52
C GLN A 47 -20.67 4.47 12.47
N GLN A 48 -19.95 3.85 11.55
CA GLN A 48 -19.77 2.39 11.51
C GLN A 48 -18.72 1.89 12.51
N GLY A 49 -18.14 2.76 13.35
CA GLY A 49 -17.12 2.41 14.35
C GLY A 49 -15.77 2.03 13.75
N ILE A 50 -15.41 2.61 12.60
CA ILE A 50 -14.13 2.40 11.91
C ILE A 50 -13.29 3.68 12.05
N ASP A 51 -12.15 3.57 12.71
CA ASP A 51 -11.14 4.63 12.79
C ASP A 51 -10.23 4.55 11.55
N ILE A 52 -10.48 5.41 10.56
CA ILE A 52 -9.82 5.37 9.25
C ILE A 52 -8.30 5.57 9.34
N ASP A 53 -7.82 6.27 10.36
CA ASP A 53 -6.40 6.59 10.51
C ASP A 53 -5.59 5.34 10.95
N LYS A 54 -6.26 4.24 11.33
CA LYS A 54 -5.64 2.93 11.58
C LYS A 54 -5.42 2.11 10.31
N TYR A 55 -5.95 2.53 9.16
CA TYR A 55 -5.97 1.75 7.92
C TYR A 55 -5.32 2.51 6.77
N VAL A 56 -3.99 2.53 6.80
CA VAL A 56 -3.16 3.27 5.84
C VAL A 56 -2.16 2.31 5.19
N LEU A 57 -2.02 2.43 3.87
CA LEU A 57 -1.03 1.69 3.07
C LEU A 57 0.02 2.68 2.57
N LEU A 58 1.26 2.22 2.41
CA LEU A 58 2.23 2.95 1.58
C LEU A 58 2.10 2.47 0.14
N LEU A 59 1.83 3.41 -0.75
CA LEU A 59 1.78 3.17 -2.18
C LEU A 59 2.86 3.97 -2.87
N GLU A 60 3.43 3.42 -3.93
CA GLU A 60 4.26 4.19 -4.85
C GLU A 60 3.46 5.42 -5.35
N LEU A 61 4.13 6.56 -5.43
CA LEU A 61 3.54 7.85 -5.78
C LEU A 61 2.69 7.80 -7.05
N GLU A 62 3.20 7.14 -8.10
CA GLU A 62 2.48 7.02 -9.36
C GLU A 62 1.19 6.21 -9.20
N LYS A 63 1.25 5.10 -8.45
CA LYS A 63 0.07 4.28 -8.16
C LYS A 63 -0.96 5.07 -7.37
N HIS A 64 -0.54 5.74 -6.29
CA HIS A 64 -1.41 6.60 -5.49
C HIS A 64 -2.10 7.68 -6.35
N ARG A 65 -1.36 8.37 -7.20
CA ARG A 65 -1.90 9.41 -8.10
C ARG A 65 -2.84 8.85 -9.16
N SER A 66 -2.59 7.63 -9.66
CA SER A 66 -3.44 7.02 -10.68
C SER A 66 -4.86 6.75 -10.18
N ILE A 67 -5.01 6.23 -8.96
CA ILE A 67 -6.32 5.88 -8.38
C ILE A 67 -7.10 7.10 -7.89
N HIS A 68 -6.41 8.23 -7.67
CA HIS A 68 -6.98 9.52 -7.31
C HIS A 68 -7.06 10.52 -8.46
N ARG A 69 -6.75 10.10 -9.69
CA ARG A 69 -6.79 10.97 -10.86
C ARG A 69 -8.24 11.42 -11.14
N GLY A 70 -8.41 12.71 -11.40
CA GLY A 70 -9.70 13.30 -11.76
C GLY A 70 -10.39 14.00 -10.58
N ALA A 71 -11.69 14.26 -10.74
CA ALA A 71 -12.47 14.98 -9.73
C ALA A 71 -12.76 14.10 -8.51
N ASN A 72 -13.01 14.74 -7.36
CA ASN A 72 -13.52 14.11 -6.14
C ASN A 72 -12.68 12.92 -5.61
N GLY A 73 -11.36 12.93 -5.85
CA GLY A 73 -10.47 11.84 -5.44
C GLY A 73 -10.58 10.60 -6.33
N GLY A 74 -11.07 10.77 -7.55
CA GLY A 74 -10.91 9.81 -8.64
C GLY A 74 -11.65 8.48 -8.46
N PRO A 75 -11.25 7.47 -9.24
CA PRO A 75 -11.85 6.13 -9.22
C PRO A 75 -11.96 5.50 -7.82
N TRP A 76 -10.98 5.71 -6.94
CA TRP A 76 -11.01 5.16 -5.58
C TRP A 76 -12.19 5.69 -4.77
N ASN A 77 -12.36 7.01 -4.72
CA ASN A 77 -13.47 7.63 -4.02
C ASN A 77 -14.81 7.35 -4.70
N ALA A 78 -14.84 7.21 -6.03
CA ALA A 78 -16.05 6.87 -6.77
C ALA A 78 -16.57 5.46 -6.41
N ALA A 79 -15.67 4.48 -6.24
CA ALA A 79 -16.04 3.14 -5.80
C ALA A 79 -16.65 3.17 -4.38
N TRP A 80 -15.97 3.85 -3.44
CA TRP A 80 -16.49 4.05 -2.10
C TRP A 80 -17.83 4.80 -2.06
N ALA A 81 -17.99 5.83 -2.88
CA ALA A 81 -19.25 6.58 -2.97
C ALA A 81 -20.42 5.68 -3.35
N ARG A 82 -20.25 4.79 -4.35
CA ARG A 82 -21.28 3.83 -4.77
C ARG A 82 -21.65 2.88 -3.63
N PHE A 83 -20.64 2.27 -2.99
CA PHE A 83 -20.88 1.39 -1.86
C PHE A 83 -21.62 2.10 -0.72
N ILE A 84 -21.24 3.33 -0.38
CA ILE A 84 -21.89 4.09 0.70
C ILE A 84 -23.33 4.46 0.31
N GLN A 85 -23.58 4.87 -0.94
CA GLN A 85 -24.93 5.16 -1.43
C GLN A 85 -25.87 3.96 -1.34
N GLU A 86 -25.37 2.76 -1.59
CA GLU A 86 -26.13 1.51 -1.44
C GLU A 86 -26.33 1.09 0.02
N ASN A 87 -25.57 1.68 0.96
CA ASN A 87 -25.55 1.31 2.37
C ASN A 87 -25.68 2.54 3.28
N LEU A 88 -26.52 3.52 2.91
CA LEU A 88 -26.68 4.78 3.66
C LEU A 88 -27.10 4.57 5.13
N ALA A 89 -27.94 3.55 5.38
CA ALA A 89 -28.36 3.18 6.74
C ALA A 89 -27.23 2.52 7.57
N GLY A 90 -26.08 2.26 6.96
CA GLY A 90 -24.96 1.54 7.53
C GLY A 90 -24.78 0.15 6.93
N ALA A 91 -23.66 -0.49 7.29
CA ALA A 91 -23.33 -1.86 6.90
C ALA A 91 -22.55 -2.56 8.02
N PRO A 92 -22.69 -3.89 8.18
CA PRO A 92 -21.82 -4.64 9.09
C PRO A 92 -20.35 -4.38 8.78
N LYS A 93 -19.52 -4.23 9.82
CA LYS A 93 -18.07 -3.95 9.67
C LYS A 93 -17.39 -4.95 8.75
N GLU A 94 -17.77 -6.23 8.86
CA GLU A 94 -17.23 -7.32 8.05
C GLU A 94 -17.49 -7.10 6.56
N LYS A 95 -18.67 -6.55 6.19
CA LYS A 95 -18.99 -6.21 4.80
C LYS A 95 -18.13 -5.05 4.29
N ILE A 96 -17.92 -4.04 5.13
CA ILE A 96 -17.09 -2.87 4.81
C ILE A 96 -15.62 -3.28 4.61
N HIS A 97 -15.09 -4.09 5.52
CA HIS A 97 -13.72 -4.62 5.41
C HIS A 97 -13.55 -5.57 4.22
N ARG A 98 -14.55 -6.41 3.92
CA ARG A 98 -14.54 -7.26 2.72
C ARG A 98 -14.49 -6.42 1.45
N TYR A 99 -15.30 -5.36 1.37
CA TYR A 99 -15.29 -4.46 0.23
C TYR A 99 -13.95 -3.72 0.09
N ALA A 100 -13.36 -3.27 1.20
CA ALA A 100 -12.01 -2.70 1.19
C ALA A 100 -10.97 -3.68 0.64
N GLY A 101 -11.00 -4.96 1.06
CA GLY A 101 -10.13 -6.00 0.53
C GLY A 101 -10.33 -6.25 -0.97
N GLN A 102 -11.58 -6.25 -1.44
CA GLN A 102 -11.91 -6.34 -2.86
C GLN A 102 -11.32 -5.16 -3.65
N LEU A 103 -11.49 -3.92 -3.19
CA LEU A 103 -10.93 -2.75 -3.86
C LEU A 103 -9.40 -2.76 -3.87
N ILE A 104 -8.75 -3.18 -2.79
CA ILE A 104 -7.29 -3.36 -2.76
C ILE A 104 -6.83 -4.30 -3.87
N TYR A 105 -7.55 -5.41 -4.10
CA TYR A 105 -7.26 -6.34 -5.17
C TYR A 105 -7.55 -5.75 -6.56
N GLU A 106 -8.74 -5.20 -6.78
CA GLU A 106 -9.17 -4.63 -8.08
C GLU A 106 -8.33 -3.46 -8.55
N PHE A 107 -7.89 -2.62 -7.61
CA PHE A 107 -7.01 -1.50 -7.88
C PHE A 107 -5.53 -1.88 -7.79
N GLU A 108 -5.19 -3.15 -7.55
CA GLU A 108 -3.81 -3.65 -7.48
C GLU A 108 -2.94 -2.83 -6.49
N LEU A 109 -3.49 -2.58 -5.30
CA LEU A 109 -2.81 -1.82 -4.25
C LEU A 109 -1.86 -2.75 -3.49
N PHE A 110 -0.70 -3.00 -4.08
CA PHE A 110 0.37 -3.78 -3.48
C PHE A 110 1.40 -2.86 -2.84
N GLY A 111 1.65 -3.04 -1.53
CA GLY A 111 2.62 -2.24 -0.78
C GLY A 111 2.71 -2.68 0.69
N PRO A 112 3.76 -2.27 1.42
CA PRO A 112 3.90 -2.59 2.83
C PRO A 112 2.81 -1.88 3.66
N VAL A 113 2.15 -2.63 4.55
CA VAL A 113 1.18 -2.08 5.51
C VAL A 113 1.94 -1.44 6.67
N ILE A 114 1.71 -0.15 6.94
CA ILE A 114 2.35 0.58 8.04
C ILE A 114 1.33 1.35 8.90
N PRO A 115 1.58 1.56 10.21
CA PRO A 115 0.77 2.47 11.02
C PRO A 115 0.91 3.93 10.52
N TYR A 116 -0.20 4.69 10.48
CA TYR A 116 -0.20 6.09 10.01
C TYR A 116 0.80 7.00 10.72
N SER A 117 1.02 6.81 12.02
CA SER A 117 1.94 7.63 12.83
C SER A 117 3.42 7.36 12.54
N ARG A 118 3.77 6.31 11.80
CA ARG A 118 5.15 6.04 11.38
C ARG A 118 5.40 6.65 10.01
N GLN A 119 6.50 7.39 9.91
CA GLN A 119 7.09 7.71 8.62
C GLN A 119 7.44 6.39 7.91
N PRO A 120 7.41 6.37 6.56
CA PRO A 120 7.94 5.23 5.82
C PRO A 120 9.33 4.90 6.36
N PRO A 121 9.65 3.60 6.58
CA PRO A 121 11.00 3.25 6.97
C PRO A 121 11.97 3.85 5.95
N PRO A 122 13.07 4.47 6.40
CA PRO A 122 14.12 4.88 5.48
C PRO A 122 14.54 3.64 4.68
N LEU A 123 14.83 3.84 3.39
CA LEU A 123 15.35 2.77 2.55
C LEU A 123 16.53 2.12 3.28
N PRO A 124 16.60 0.78 3.37
CA PRO A 124 17.73 0.13 4.01
C PRO A 124 19.01 0.63 3.32
N PRO A 125 20.04 1.05 4.07
CA PRO A 125 21.31 1.44 3.48
C PRO A 125 21.81 0.25 2.64
N GLY A 126 22.19 0.55 1.39
CA GLY A 126 22.45 -0.43 0.34
C GLY A 126 23.32 -1.61 0.79
N TYR A 127 22.97 -2.79 0.28
CA TYR A 127 23.85 -3.96 0.23
C TYR A 127 24.53 -4.03 -1.13
#